data_AF-A0A2G9NFD2-F1
#
_entry.id   AF-A0A2G9NFD2-F1
#
_cell.length_a   1.000
_cell.length_b   1.000
_cell.length_c   1.000
_cell.angle_alpha   90.00
_cell.angle_beta   90.00
_cell.angle_gamma   90.00
#
_symmetry.space_group_name_H-M   'P 1'
#
loop_
_entity.id
_entity.type
_entity.pdbx_description
1 polymer ?
#
loop_
_entity_poly.entity_id
_entity_poly.type
_entity_poly.pdbx_seq_one_letter_code
_entity_poly.pdbx_strand_id
1 'polypeptide(L)'
;MVTASTSFGPPIDEEGAYTISRSLIGREIELGEIFSDVLKITNNRDSQLSVSISLTQNLEDLVEIDVAGLVISGKNNSEAIITIIGKKIGIFEGKLILSGDINTEIPVNISISEKNISKGFKIDIRLEKKRIKPTDDITFVLKLDKHSRAILEDIKLSYFLKNTTEDEKIILHNENINLTNSIQEKRTFKIPNNLTEGFYILGVDAEHEGDNTSSMSEIQIAVPFLFKKLGGFIPVWSIFIGIAIIVFSIGSYVYIKKAIEKRKKYKMTLDLKTLPKKGERTLYLGKIAEKNMNTYLEIDRLTTHAVVAGATGGGKSISAQVIVEEALKKDIAVIVFDPTAQWSGMLRKCEDKKMLSFYPKFGLKPSDAKAFPGNVKMIKDPRQAIDIKKYMNPGHIQILALNKLDPSDMDKFVSSVIVSIFRSSPEEHPGLRFLLVFDEVHRLLPKFGGSGEGFLQIERACRE
;
A
#
# COMPACT_ATOMS: atom_id res chain seq x y z
N MET A 1 5.08 45.66 24.79
CA MET A 1 4.11 45.49 25.89
C MET A 1 4.85 44.70 26.94
N VAL A 2 5.33 45.38 28.00
CA VAL A 2 5.93 44.68 29.14
C VAL A 2 4.76 43.95 29.78
N THR A 3 4.79 42.63 29.74
CA THR A 3 3.82 41.78 30.41
C THR A 3 3.98 42.03 31.91
N ALA A 4 3.06 42.79 32.48
CA ALA A 4 2.90 42.92 33.94
C ALA A 4 2.96 41.52 34.55
N SER A 5 3.91 41.31 35.47
CA SER A 5 4.23 40.00 35.99
C SER A 5 3.08 39.47 36.87
N THR A 6 2.21 38.71 36.21
CA THR A 6 1.27 37.70 36.71
C THR A 6 1.73 36.81 37.83
N SER A 7 1.51 37.07 39.13
CA SER A 7 1.62 35.99 40.13
C SER A 7 0.27 35.68 40.76
N PHE A 8 -0.33 34.57 40.32
CA PHE A 8 -1.50 33.99 40.96
C PHE A 8 -1.09 32.68 41.61
N GLY A 9 -1.43 32.51 42.88
CA GLY A 9 -1.22 31.23 43.58
C GLY A 9 -2.19 30.17 43.06
N PRO A 10 -1.91 28.86 43.27
CA PRO A 10 -2.80 27.77 42.88
C PRO A 10 -4.22 27.96 43.46
N PRO A 11 -5.27 27.40 42.83
CA PRO A 11 -6.61 27.45 43.39
C PRO A 11 -6.68 26.82 44.78
N ILE A 12 -7.53 27.37 45.65
CA ILE A 12 -7.81 26.81 46.97
C ILE A 12 -9.02 25.89 46.83
N ASP A 13 -8.77 24.59 46.90
CA ASP A 13 -9.80 23.56 46.91
C ASP A 13 -9.95 23.00 48.33
N GLU A 14 -11.09 23.26 48.98
CA GLU A 14 -11.43 22.61 50.25
C GLU A 14 -12.29 21.37 49.96
N GLU A 15 -11.86 20.19 50.43
CA GLU A 15 -12.36 18.85 50.11
C GLU A 15 -13.88 18.78 49.83
N GLY A 16 -14.27 18.99 48.56
CA GLY A 16 -15.66 18.90 48.10
C GLY A 16 -16.60 20.05 48.53
N ALA A 17 -16.11 21.08 49.20
CA ALA A 17 -16.92 22.18 49.72
C ALA A 17 -17.02 23.36 48.75
N TYR A 18 -15.89 23.98 48.40
CA TYR A 18 -15.82 25.11 47.49
C TYR A 18 -14.43 25.21 46.86
N THR A 19 -14.35 25.94 45.76
CA THR A 19 -13.12 26.22 45.03
C THR A 19 -12.97 27.72 44.84
N ILE A 20 -11.84 28.28 45.29
CA ILE A 20 -11.46 29.67 44.99
C ILE A 20 -10.39 29.63 43.90
N SER A 21 -10.57 30.48 42.88
CA SER A 21 -9.71 30.50 41.68
C SER A 21 -8.20 30.68 41.92
N ARG A 22 -7.78 31.21 43.07
CA ARG A 22 -6.38 31.54 43.37
C ARG A 22 -6.13 31.68 44.88
N SER A 23 -4.89 31.42 45.30
CA SER A 23 -4.41 31.56 46.68
C SER A 23 -3.50 32.76 46.93
N LEU A 24 -3.15 33.53 45.90
CA LEU A 24 -2.33 34.75 45.99
C LEU A 24 -2.73 35.71 44.88
N ILE A 25 -2.72 37.01 45.18
CA ILE A 25 -2.88 38.09 44.20
C ILE A 25 -1.61 38.94 44.22
N GLY A 26 -0.64 38.61 43.36
CA GLY A 26 0.60 39.36 43.17
C GLY A 26 0.58 40.13 41.85
N ARG A 27 0.79 41.46 41.89
CA ARG A 27 0.74 42.30 40.69
C ARG A 27 1.80 43.41 40.70
N GLU A 28 2.33 43.70 39.53
CA GLU A 28 3.13 44.89 39.25
C GLU A 28 2.35 45.81 38.30
N ILE A 29 2.15 47.08 38.69
CA ILE A 29 1.41 48.09 37.92
C ILE A 29 2.19 49.40 37.83
N GLU A 30 1.95 50.19 36.78
CA GLU A 30 2.56 51.52 36.63
C GLU A 30 1.77 52.61 37.39
N LEU A 31 2.44 53.71 37.75
CA LEU A 31 1.77 54.89 38.32
C LEU A 31 0.69 55.44 37.36
N GLY A 32 -0.56 55.52 37.84
CA GLY A 32 -1.73 55.95 37.07
C GLY A 32 -2.42 54.84 36.26
N GLU A 33 -1.91 53.60 36.29
CA GLU A 33 -2.56 52.45 35.66
C GLU A 33 -3.74 51.95 36.50
N ILE A 34 -4.83 51.58 35.83
CA ILE A 34 -6.00 50.93 36.43
C ILE A 34 -6.06 49.51 35.90
N PHE A 35 -6.06 48.54 36.79
CA PHE A 35 -6.12 47.12 36.44
C PHE A 35 -7.34 46.47 37.10
N SER A 36 -8.10 45.69 36.35
CA SER A 36 -9.24 44.93 36.88
C SER A 36 -9.01 43.44 36.69
N ASP A 37 -9.33 42.67 37.73
CA ASP A 37 -9.19 41.22 37.80
C ASP A 37 -10.49 40.58 38.33
N VAL A 38 -10.66 39.29 38.11
CA VAL A 38 -11.89 38.57 38.48
C VAL A 38 -11.57 37.42 39.44
N LEU A 39 -12.01 37.55 40.70
CA LEU A 39 -11.95 36.46 41.67
C LEU A 39 -13.20 35.59 41.56
N LYS A 40 -13.01 34.37 41.06
CA LYS A 40 -14.09 33.39 40.95
C LYS A 40 -14.14 32.47 42.16
N ILE A 41 -15.34 32.30 42.73
CA ILE A 41 -15.65 31.39 43.83
C ILE A 41 -16.72 30.41 43.33
N THR A 42 -16.45 29.11 43.45
CA THR A 42 -17.35 28.03 43.02
C THR A 42 -17.86 27.24 44.21
N ASN A 43 -19.18 27.10 44.32
CA ASN A 43 -19.83 26.31 45.34
C ASN A 43 -20.01 24.87 44.85
N ASN A 44 -19.32 23.92 45.48
CA ASN A 44 -19.41 22.50 45.13
C ASN A 44 -20.48 21.75 45.96
N ARG A 45 -21.09 22.40 46.95
CA ARG A 45 -22.19 21.86 47.77
C ARG A 45 -23.53 22.01 47.06
N ASP A 46 -24.52 21.22 47.48
CA ASP A 46 -25.91 21.37 47.02
C ASP A 46 -26.65 22.53 47.74
N SER A 47 -26.16 22.97 48.90
CA SER A 47 -26.69 24.12 49.65
C SER A 47 -26.07 25.44 49.20
N GLN A 48 -26.79 26.55 49.37
CA GLN A 48 -26.29 27.90 49.11
C GLN A 48 -25.14 28.30 50.06
N LEU A 49 -24.17 29.06 49.57
CA LEU A 49 -23.06 29.65 50.34
C LEU A 49 -23.18 31.19 50.34
N SER A 50 -22.95 31.81 51.49
CA SER A 50 -22.86 33.27 51.64
C SER A 50 -21.46 33.66 52.10
N VAL A 51 -20.83 34.57 51.34
CA VAL A 51 -19.44 35.01 51.56
C VAL A 51 -19.40 36.52 51.60
N SER A 52 -18.84 37.09 52.65
CA SER A 52 -18.51 38.51 52.76
C SER A 52 -17.04 38.72 52.45
N ILE A 53 -16.73 39.76 51.66
CA ILE A 53 -15.39 40.06 51.18
C ILE A 53 -14.94 41.37 51.83
N SER A 54 -13.78 41.36 52.50
CA SER A 54 -13.18 42.55 53.10
C SER A 54 -11.68 42.62 52.83
N LEU A 55 -11.13 43.83 52.91
CA LEU A 55 -9.70 44.11 52.72
C LEU A 55 -9.08 44.56 54.03
N THR A 56 -7.76 44.41 54.13
CA THR A 56 -6.98 45.02 55.21
C THR A 56 -6.85 46.53 54.98
N GLN A 57 -6.88 47.34 56.04
CA GLN A 57 -6.87 48.83 55.97
C GLN A 57 -5.80 49.44 55.05
N ASN A 58 -4.64 48.78 54.89
CA ASN A 58 -3.55 49.27 54.03
C ASN A 58 -3.84 49.18 52.52
N LEU A 59 -4.91 48.49 52.11
CA LEU A 59 -5.28 48.28 50.70
C LEU A 59 -6.55 49.02 50.27
N GLU A 60 -7.33 49.58 51.21
CA GLU A 60 -8.62 50.24 50.90
C GLU A 60 -8.47 51.43 49.94
N ASP A 61 -7.34 52.15 50.01
CA ASP A 61 -7.08 53.31 49.13
C ASP A 61 -6.65 52.92 47.70
N LEU A 62 -6.25 51.67 47.48
CA LEU A 62 -5.63 51.18 46.23
C LEU A 62 -6.41 50.06 45.54
N VAL A 63 -7.22 49.31 46.28
CA VAL A 63 -7.97 48.16 45.79
C VAL A 63 -9.46 48.37 46.06
N GLU A 64 -10.25 48.39 45.00
CA GLU A 64 -11.70 48.48 45.03
C GLU A 64 -12.30 47.13 44.64
N ILE A 65 -13.32 46.69 45.37
CA ILE A 65 -14.07 45.46 45.08
C ILE A 65 -15.50 45.86 44.74
N ASP A 66 -16.02 45.34 43.64
CA ASP A 66 -17.35 45.68 43.13
C ASP A 66 -18.51 45.21 44.04
N VAL A 67 -18.29 44.14 44.80
CA VAL A 67 -19.28 43.54 45.71
C VAL A 67 -18.73 43.33 47.12
N ALA A 68 -19.51 43.74 48.13
CA ALA A 68 -19.18 43.52 49.54
C ALA A 68 -19.46 42.08 50.03
N GLY A 69 -20.27 41.32 49.26
CA GLY A 69 -20.57 39.93 49.54
C GLY A 69 -21.23 39.23 48.37
N LEU A 70 -21.08 37.91 48.32
CA LEU A 70 -21.58 37.02 47.29
C LEU A 70 -22.48 35.96 47.90
N VAL A 71 -23.56 35.66 47.20
CA VAL A 71 -24.50 34.59 47.55
C VAL A 71 -24.54 33.60 46.39
N ILE A 72 -24.00 32.40 46.62
CA ILE A 72 -23.72 31.42 45.57
C ILE A 72 -24.61 30.21 45.77
N SER A 73 -25.56 29.99 44.85
CA SER A 73 -26.41 28.80 44.84
C SER A 73 -25.59 27.52 44.73
N GLY A 74 -26.15 26.40 45.21
CA GLY A 74 -25.49 25.09 45.12
C GLY A 74 -25.10 24.73 43.69
N LYS A 75 -23.92 24.12 43.52
CA LYS A 75 -23.32 23.76 42.22
C LYS A 75 -23.15 24.92 41.23
N ASN A 76 -23.12 26.17 41.71
CA ASN A 76 -22.95 27.35 40.88
C ASN A 76 -21.67 28.12 41.24
N ASN A 77 -21.30 29.10 40.42
CA ASN A 77 -20.18 30.00 40.68
C ASN A 77 -20.61 31.46 40.67
N SER A 78 -19.82 32.31 41.33
CA SER A 78 -19.97 33.76 41.30
C SER A 78 -18.60 34.42 41.24
N GLU A 79 -18.57 35.62 40.70
CA GLU A 79 -17.36 36.36 40.36
C GLU A 79 -17.41 37.72 41.04
N ALA A 80 -16.31 38.12 41.67
CA ALA A 80 -16.10 39.46 42.20
C ALA A 80 -14.99 40.15 41.40
N ILE A 81 -15.21 41.38 40.99
CA ILE A 81 -14.24 42.18 40.24
C ILE A 81 -13.39 42.97 41.24
N ILE A 82 -12.08 42.75 41.18
CA ILE A 82 -11.08 43.44 41.99
C ILE A 82 -10.38 44.44 41.09
N THR A 83 -10.51 45.73 41.38
CA THR A 83 -9.85 46.82 40.65
C THR A 83 -8.73 47.40 41.48
N ILE A 84 -7.51 47.43 40.92
CA ILE A 84 -6.30 47.95 41.54
C ILE A 84 -5.92 49.25 40.82
N ILE A 85 -5.70 50.32 41.59
CA ILE A 85 -5.38 51.66 41.08
C ILE A 85 -3.98 52.08 41.55
N GLY A 86 -3.09 52.35 40.60
CA GLY A 86 -1.72 52.78 40.88
C GLY A 86 -1.61 54.24 41.35
N LYS A 87 -2.08 54.58 42.56
CA LYS A 87 -2.10 55.98 43.06
C LYS A 87 -0.76 56.46 43.63
N LYS A 88 0.04 55.57 44.23
CA LYS A 88 1.28 55.92 44.95
C LYS A 88 2.37 54.89 44.67
N ILE A 89 3.59 55.34 44.43
CA ILE A 89 4.77 54.48 44.23
C ILE A 89 5.09 53.76 45.55
N GLY A 90 5.35 52.46 45.48
CA GLY A 90 5.68 51.64 46.64
C GLY A 90 5.28 50.18 46.50
N ILE A 91 5.66 49.38 47.50
CA ILE A 91 5.24 47.98 47.65
C ILE A 91 4.15 47.97 48.73
N PHE A 92 2.98 47.43 48.39
CA PHE A 92 1.81 47.34 49.25
C PHE A 92 1.48 45.88 49.49
N GLU A 93 1.51 45.48 50.76
CA GLU A 93 1.16 44.14 51.21
C GLU A 93 -0.06 44.19 52.10
N GLY A 94 -1.01 43.30 51.87
CA GLY A 94 -2.18 43.13 52.70
C GLY A 94 -2.88 41.81 52.41
N LYS A 95 -4.10 41.66 52.94
CA LYS A 95 -4.89 40.44 52.78
C LYS A 95 -6.32 40.77 52.39
N LEU A 96 -6.86 39.93 51.52
CA LEU A 96 -8.28 39.82 51.20
C LEU A 96 -8.88 38.74 52.09
N ILE A 97 -9.84 39.12 52.93
CA ILE A 97 -10.48 38.24 53.91
C ILE A 97 -11.85 37.84 53.39
N LEU A 98 -12.05 36.54 53.18
CA LEU A 98 -13.34 35.95 52.89
C LEU A 98 -13.91 35.40 54.20
N SER A 99 -15.07 35.89 54.61
CA SER A 99 -15.74 35.53 55.88
C SER A 99 -17.20 35.14 55.64
N GLY A 100 -17.83 34.43 56.58
CA GLY A 100 -19.17 33.86 56.42
C GLY A 100 -19.11 32.34 56.38
N ASP A 101 -19.64 31.72 55.32
CA ASP A 101 -19.59 30.26 55.13
C ASP A 101 -18.21 29.76 54.63
N ILE A 102 -17.36 30.69 54.20
CA ILE A 102 -15.94 30.50 53.85
C ILE A 102 -15.12 31.33 54.83
N ASN A 103 -14.03 30.78 55.37
CA ASN A 103 -13.10 31.51 56.21
C ASN A 103 -11.68 31.34 55.66
N THR A 104 -11.28 32.25 54.77
CA THR A 104 -10.00 32.15 54.05
C THR A 104 -9.39 33.52 53.85
N GLU A 105 -8.08 33.63 54.09
CA GLU A 105 -7.31 34.85 53.84
C GLU A 105 -6.44 34.65 52.59
N ILE A 106 -6.57 35.56 51.61
CA ILE A 106 -5.76 35.56 50.39
C ILE A 106 -4.77 36.73 50.48
N PRO A 107 -3.44 36.47 50.51
CA PRO A 107 -2.44 37.54 50.46
C PRO A 107 -2.51 38.32 49.14
N VAL A 108 -2.34 39.65 49.24
CA VAL A 108 -2.33 40.60 48.12
C VAL A 108 -1.05 41.42 48.19
N ASN A 109 -0.21 41.29 47.14
CA ASN A 109 1.07 41.98 47.03
C ASN A 109 1.09 42.81 45.74
N ILE A 110 1.15 44.14 45.87
CA ILE A 110 1.10 45.08 44.75
C ILE A 110 2.39 45.91 44.73
N SER A 111 3.10 45.91 43.61
CA SER A 111 4.26 46.76 43.37
C SER A 111 3.92 47.84 42.34
N ILE A 112 4.11 49.11 42.70
CA ILE A 112 3.84 50.26 41.84
C ILE A 112 5.16 50.95 41.47
N SER A 113 5.51 50.99 40.18
CA SER A 113 6.77 51.56 39.66
C SER A 113 6.58 52.70 38.64
N GLU A 114 7.62 53.52 38.44
CA GLU A 114 7.64 54.60 37.44
C GLU A 114 7.97 54.08 36.03
N LYS A 115 7.32 54.70 35.03
CA LYS A 115 7.51 54.38 33.62
C LYS A 115 8.85 54.93 33.11
N ASN A 116 9.85 54.06 32.90
CA ASN A 116 11.10 54.43 32.23
C ASN A 116 10.85 54.69 30.73
N ILE A 117 10.68 55.97 30.37
CA ILE A 117 10.73 56.41 28.97
C ILE A 117 12.18 56.81 28.69
N SER A 118 12.90 56.01 27.91
CA SER A 118 14.21 56.41 27.37
C SER A 118 14.05 57.70 26.55
N LYS A 119 14.91 58.69 26.79
CA LYS A 119 14.82 59.99 26.15
C LYS A 119 15.29 59.87 24.70
N GLY A 120 14.37 59.95 23.74
CA GLY A 120 14.68 60.40 22.37
C GLY A 120 14.07 59.60 21.22
N PHE A 121 14.05 58.27 21.27
CA PHE A 121 13.57 57.40 20.18
C PHE A 121 13.18 56.00 20.67
N LYS A 122 12.34 55.30 19.90
CA LYS A 122 11.85 53.94 20.19
C LYS A 122 12.14 53.00 19.02
N ILE A 123 12.51 51.76 19.33
CA ILE A 123 12.82 50.71 18.35
C ILE A 123 11.78 49.59 18.42
N ASP A 124 11.21 49.23 17.28
CA ASP A 124 10.31 48.08 17.12
C ASP A 124 10.80 47.18 15.97
N ILE A 125 10.94 45.88 16.24
CA ILE A 125 11.30 44.88 15.24
C ILE A 125 10.11 43.98 14.98
N ARG A 126 9.75 43.81 13.70
CA ARG A 126 8.69 42.88 13.29
C ARG A 126 9.24 41.86 12.29
N LEU A 127 9.28 40.60 12.72
CA LEU A 127 9.64 39.47 11.86
C LEU A 127 8.54 39.22 10.82
N GLU A 128 8.93 38.97 9.55
CA GLU A 128 7.97 38.56 8.51
C GLU A 128 7.53 37.10 8.69
N LYS A 129 8.44 36.24 9.15
CA LYS A 129 8.19 34.83 9.45
C LYS A 129 8.76 34.48 10.81
N LYS A 130 7.90 33.95 11.69
CA LYS A 130 8.30 33.45 13.01
C LYS A 130 9.03 32.11 12.96
N ARG A 131 8.90 31.37 11.85
CA ARG A 131 9.54 30.05 11.66
C ARG A 131 10.30 30.02 10.34
N ILE A 132 11.59 29.76 10.41
CA ILE A 132 12.47 29.76 9.25
C ILE A 132 13.37 28.51 9.22
N LYS A 133 13.85 28.14 8.04
CA LYS A 133 14.79 27.03 7.88
C LYS A 133 16.22 27.52 8.13
N PRO A 134 17.16 26.65 8.55
CA PRO A 134 18.56 27.03 8.74
C PRO A 134 19.25 27.65 7.51
N THR A 135 18.74 27.37 6.30
CA THR A 135 19.29 27.86 5.03
C THR A 135 18.58 29.09 4.47
N ASP A 136 17.48 29.52 5.09
CA ASP A 136 16.68 30.65 4.61
C ASP A 136 17.20 31.95 5.25
N ASP A 137 17.03 33.09 4.58
CA ASP A 137 17.42 34.39 5.13
C ASP A 137 16.43 34.89 6.18
N ILE A 138 16.93 35.59 7.21
CA ILE A 138 16.12 36.27 8.23
C ILE A 138 15.69 37.61 7.67
N THR A 139 14.38 37.77 7.48
CA THR A 139 13.79 39.01 6.99
C THR A 139 12.89 39.65 8.04
N PHE A 140 13.13 40.92 8.35
CA PHE A 140 12.37 41.67 9.33
C PHE A 140 12.24 43.15 8.95
N VAL A 141 11.26 43.79 9.56
CA VAL A 141 11.01 45.23 9.42
C VAL A 141 11.48 45.92 10.69
N LEU A 142 12.43 46.83 10.55
CA LEU A 142 12.89 47.73 11.60
C LEU A 142 12.07 49.01 11.55
N LYS A 143 11.50 49.42 12.69
CA LYS A 143 10.83 50.71 12.86
C LYS A 143 11.53 51.51 13.94
N LEU A 144 12.04 52.68 13.55
CA LEU A 144 12.69 53.65 14.43
C LEU A 144 11.75 54.86 14.55
N ASP A 145 11.08 54.99 15.70
CA ASP A 145 10.17 56.10 15.97
C ASP A 145 10.91 57.20 16.74
N LYS A 146 11.03 58.38 16.14
CA LYS A 146 11.67 59.54 16.76
C LYS A 146 10.68 60.30 17.66
N HIS A 147 11.05 60.54 18.91
CA HIS A 147 10.25 61.32 19.86
C HIS A 147 10.89 62.67 20.23
N SER A 148 12.18 62.89 19.92
CA SER A 148 12.88 64.17 20.08
C SER A 148 12.68 65.11 18.89
N ARG A 149 12.62 66.43 19.15
CA ARG A 149 12.60 67.47 18.09
C ARG A 149 14.00 67.79 17.53
N ALA A 150 15.07 67.37 18.20
CA ALA A 150 16.46 67.56 17.74
C ALA A 150 16.86 66.47 16.73
N ILE A 151 17.78 66.78 15.80
CA ILE A 151 18.41 65.77 14.95
C ILE A 151 19.26 64.87 15.85
N LEU A 152 19.04 63.55 15.79
CA LEU A 152 19.87 62.58 16.51
C LEU A 152 20.90 62.06 15.51
N GLU A 153 22.16 62.44 15.71
CA GLU A 153 23.30 62.01 14.90
C GLU A 153 24.04 60.85 15.60
N ASP A 154 24.65 59.96 14.82
CA ASP A 154 25.47 58.83 15.31
C ASP A 154 24.74 57.81 16.21
N ILE A 155 23.55 57.35 15.80
CA ILE A 155 22.92 56.18 16.46
C ILE A 155 23.63 54.91 15.99
N LYS A 156 24.28 54.20 16.91
CA LYS A 156 24.91 52.89 16.62
C LYS A 156 23.87 51.79 16.80
N LEU A 157 23.59 51.04 15.74
CA LEU A 157 22.70 49.88 15.75
C LEU A 157 23.52 48.60 15.66
N SER A 158 23.35 47.70 16.63
CA SER A 158 23.95 46.37 16.63
C SER A 158 22.87 45.30 16.53
N TYR A 159 22.90 44.55 15.43
CA TYR A 159 22.00 43.42 15.18
C TYR A 159 22.64 42.15 15.72
N PHE A 160 21.94 41.43 16.58
CA PHE A 160 22.43 40.18 17.14
C PHE A 160 21.36 39.09 17.13
N LEU A 161 21.83 37.85 17.06
CA LEU A 161 21.05 36.65 17.27
C LEU A 161 21.53 35.97 18.54
N LYS A 162 20.61 35.65 19.44
CA LYS A 162 20.90 34.98 20.71
C LYS A 162 20.07 33.71 20.79
N ASN A 163 20.64 32.61 21.25
CA ASN A 163 19.86 31.40 21.54
C ASN A 163 19.07 31.62 22.85
N THR A 164 17.83 31.14 22.95
CA THR A 164 17.06 31.29 24.21
C THR A 164 17.71 30.54 25.38
N THR A 165 18.54 29.54 25.11
CA THR A 165 19.22 28.72 26.13
C THR A 165 20.66 29.12 26.44
N GLU A 166 21.33 29.89 25.57
CA GLU A 166 22.75 30.26 25.72
C GLU A 166 22.87 31.79 25.76
N ASP A 167 23.77 32.31 26.60
CA ASP A 167 23.91 33.76 26.77
C ASP A 167 24.78 34.42 25.66
N GLU A 168 25.33 33.61 24.75
CA GLU A 168 26.18 34.07 23.65
C GLU A 168 25.38 34.86 22.60
N LYS A 169 25.78 36.11 22.38
CA LYS A 169 25.25 36.98 21.31
C LYS A 169 26.08 36.80 20.04
N ILE A 170 25.47 36.30 18.97
CA ILE A 170 26.07 36.27 17.63
C ILE A 170 25.74 37.58 16.92
N ILE A 171 26.74 38.45 16.74
CA ILE A 171 26.56 39.73 16.03
C ILE A 171 26.39 39.44 14.54
N LEU A 172 25.26 39.84 13.98
CA LEU A 172 24.94 39.72 12.55
C LEU A 172 25.51 40.89 11.75
N HIS A 173 25.35 42.12 12.27
CA HIS A 173 25.76 43.34 11.60
C HIS A 173 25.80 44.53 12.56
N ASN A 174 26.65 45.52 12.29
CA ASN A 174 26.68 46.80 13.00
C ASN A 174 26.57 47.94 11.97
N GLU A 175 25.72 48.92 12.23
CA GLU A 175 25.55 50.10 11.36
C GLU A 175 25.37 51.37 12.19
N ASN A 176 25.72 52.52 11.59
CA ASN A 176 25.47 53.83 12.19
C ASN A 176 24.44 54.57 11.33
N ILE A 177 23.41 55.12 11.96
CA ILE A 177 22.32 55.83 11.28
C ILE A 177 22.11 57.21 11.91
N ASN A 178 21.89 58.20 11.04
CA ASN A 178 21.46 59.53 11.43
C ASN A 178 19.93 59.64 11.30
N LEU A 179 19.24 60.02 12.37
CA LEU A 179 17.77 59.98 12.45
C LEU A 179 17.18 61.39 12.32
N THR A 180 16.87 61.80 11.08
CA THR A 180 16.16 63.06 10.80
C THR A 180 14.66 62.94 11.11
N ASN A 181 14.02 61.87 10.63
CA ASN A 181 12.60 61.51 10.79
C ASN A 181 12.45 60.05 11.24
N SER A 182 11.25 59.60 11.60
CA SER A 182 10.98 58.18 11.84
C SER A 182 11.19 57.35 10.56
N ILE A 183 11.86 56.21 10.67
CA ILE A 183 12.25 55.35 9.55
C ILE A 183 11.60 53.96 9.71
N GLN A 184 11.11 53.39 8.62
CA GLN A 184 10.66 52.02 8.55
C GLN A 184 11.33 51.32 7.37
N GLU A 185 12.23 50.38 7.65
CA GLU A 185 13.03 49.71 6.61
C GLU A 185 13.02 48.20 6.77
N LYS A 186 13.05 47.52 5.63
CA LYS A 186 13.16 46.06 5.55
C LYS A 186 14.63 45.66 5.51
N ARG A 187 15.01 44.73 6.39
CA ARG A 187 16.36 44.19 6.50
C ARG A 187 16.35 42.68 6.28
N THR A 188 17.40 42.18 5.64
CA THR A 188 17.59 40.76 5.34
C THR A 188 19.01 40.36 5.71
N PHE A 189 19.16 39.36 6.58
CA PHE A 189 20.46 38.81 6.97
C PHE A 189 20.53 37.31 6.73
N LYS A 190 21.71 36.82 6.32
CA LYS A 190 21.97 35.38 6.15
C LYS A 190 22.21 34.73 7.50
N ILE A 191 21.58 33.56 7.71
CA ILE A 191 21.78 32.74 8.90
C ILE A 191 23.18 32.10 8.85
N PRO A 192 24.00 32.21 9.92
CA PRO A 192 25.26 31.46 10.02
C PRO A 192 25.05 29.94 9.93
N ASN A 193 25.91 29.23 9.19
CA ASN A 193 25.74 27.80 8.86
C ASN A 193 25.78 26.81 10.06
N ASN A 194 26.04 27.27 11.29
CA ASN A 194 26.24 26.43 12.48
C ASN A 194 25.06 26.45 13.48
N LEU A 195 23.91 27.01 13.11
CA LEU A 195 22.77 27.12 14.03
C LEU A 195 21.96 25.82 14.10
N THR A 196 21.75 25.33 15.32
CA THR A 196 20.93 24.14 15.62
C THR A 196 19.44 24.47 15.62
N GLU A 197 18.57 23.46 15.45
CA GLU A 197 17.11 23.63 15.62
C GLU A 197 16.81 24.15 17.04
N GLY A 198 16.02 25.22 17.16
CA GLY A 198 15.78 25.86 18.45
C GLY A 198 15.04 27.20 18.36
N PHE A 199 14.82 27.81 19.52
CA PHE A 199 14.29 29.15 19.66
C PHE A 199 15.45 30.13 19.80
N TYR A 200 15.41 31.19 19.01
CA TYR A 200 16.39 32.26 19.03
C TYR A 200 15.68 33.60 19.21
N ILE A 201 16.42 34.58 19.67
CA ILE A 201 15.99 35.96 19.85
C ILE A 201 16.81 36.80 18.88
N LEU A 202 16.13 37.43 17.92
CA LEU A 202 16.69 38.48 17.09
C LEU A 202 16.56 39.80 17.85
N GLY A 203 17.70 40.42 18.18
CA GLY A 203 17.73 41.69 18.88
C GLY A 203 18.42 42.79 18.08
N VAL A 204 17.99 44.02 18.33
CA VAL A 204 18.68 45.25 17.90
C VAL A 204 18.95 46.07 19.14
N ASP A 205 20.22 46.27 19.44
CA ASP A 205 20.70 47.20 20.46
C ASP A 205 21.02 48.53 19.77
N ALA A 206 20.51 49.64 20.31
CA ALA A 206 20.83 50.98 19.84
C ALA A 206 21.42 51.83 20.94
N GLU A 207 22.54 52.47 20.63
CA GLU A 207 23.30 53.33 21.55
C GLU A 207 23.34 54.76 21.00
N HIS A 208 22.96 55.74 21.82
CA HIS A 208 23.07 57.16 21.51
C HIS A 208 23.35 57.98 22.78
N GLU A 209 24.44 58.75 22.80
CA GLU A 209 24.87 59.60 23.94
C GLU A 209 24.90 58.90 25.32
N GLY A 210 25.11 57.58 25.35
CA GLY A 210 25.15 56.76 26.57
C GLY A 210 23.81 56.13 26.97
N ASP A 211 22.72 56.45 26.26
CA ASP A 211 21.42 55.79 26.40
C ASP A 211 21.33 54.57 25.48
N ASN A 212 20.94 53.43 26.06
CA ASN A 212 20.76 52.16 25.35
C ASN A 212 19.27 51.83 25.23
N THR A 213 18.76 51.65 24.02
CA THR A 213 17.42 51.13 23.75
C THR A 213 17.53 49.84 22.95
N SER A 214 16.86 48.78 23.39
CA SER A 214 16.87 47.49 22.69
C SER A 214 15.46 47.05 22.30
N SER A 215 15.37 46.32 21.19
CA SER A 215 14.16 45.66 20.73
C SER A 215 14.47 44.22 20.39
N MET A 216 13.60 43.29 20.77
CA MET A 216 13.83 41.85 20.64
C MET A 216 12.60 41.16 20.05
N SER A 217 12.83 40.16 19.19
CA SER A 217 11.79 39.35 18.57
C SER A 217 12.20 37.87 18.52
N GLU A 218 11.29 36.98 18.93
CA GLU A 218 11.55 35.54 18.97
C GLU A 218 11.35 34.87 17.60
N ILE A 219 12.30 34.03 17.21
CA ILE A 219 12.35 33.31 15.94
C ILE A 219 12.63 31.82 16.18
N GLN A 220 11.90 30.95 15.49
CA GLN A 220 12.10 29.50 15.58
C GLN A 220 12.81 28.97 14.33
N ILE A 221 13.97 28.35 14.52
CA ILE A 221 14.69 27.63 13.47
C ILE A 221 14.28 26.16 13.51
N ALA A 222 13.63 25.66 12.46
CA ALA A 222 13.11 24.28 12.44
C ALA A 222 13.17 23.64 11.06
N VAL A 223 13.60 22.37 11.00
CA VAL A 223 13.64 21.59 9.76
C VAL A 223 12.28 20.91 9.52
N PRO A 224 11.75 20.90 8.28
CA PRO A 224 10.50 20.21 7.98
C PRO A 224 10.61 18.70 8.20
N PHE A 225 9.52 18.09 8.70
CA PHE A 225 9.48 16.67 9.09
C PHE A 225 9.99 15.68 8.02
N LEU A 226 9.64 15.89 6.76
CA LEU A 226 10.06 15.02 5.64
C LEU A 226 11.58 14.99 5.42
N PHE A 227 12.28 16.06 5.79
CA PHE A 227 13.73 16.18 5.68
C PHE A 227 14.47 15.82 6.98
N LYS A 228 13.73 15.52 8.06
CA LYS A 228 14.35 14.99 9.28
C LYS A 228 15.00 13.65 8.96
N LYS A 229 16.21 13.46 9.49
CA LYS A 229 16.96 12.21 9.38
C LYS A 229 16.58 11.30 10.53
N LEU A 230 15.90 10.20 10.24
CA LEU A 230 15.62 9.15 11.19
C LEU A 230 16.92 8.39 11.50
N GLY A 231 17.29 8.31 12.77
CA GLY A 231 18.54 7.67 13.21
C GLY A 231 19.82 8.33 12.69
N GLY A 232 19.76 9.59 12.23
CA GLY A 232 20.92 10.34 11.73
C GLY A 232 21.32 10.08 10.27
N PHE A 233 20.82 9.02 9.63
CA PHE A 233 21.27 8.61 8.29
C PHE A 233 20.16 8.62 7.23
N ILE A 234 18.90 8.31 7.59
CA ILE A 234 17.85 8.06 6.61
C ILE A 234 16.82 9.20 6.62
N PRO A 235 16.70 9.99 5.54
CA PRO A 235 15.66 10.98 5.44
C PRO A 235 14.26 10.34 5.42
N VAL A 236 13.32 10.89 6.19
CA VAL A 236 11.95 10.36 6.29
C VAL A 236 11.26 10.22 4.93
N TRP A 237 11.50 11.13 3.97
CA TRP A 237 10.92 11.04 2.62
C TRP A 237 11.31 9.76 1.87
N SER A 238 12.51 9.22 2.10
CA SER A 238 12.97 7.99 1.44
C SER A 238 12.21 6.75 1.90
N ILE A 239 11.72 6.74 3.14
CA ILE A 239 10.89 5.67 3.71
C ILE A 239 9.55 5.61 2.98
N PHE A 240 8.93 6.76 2.74
CA PHE A 240 7.67 6.84 2.00
C PHE A 240 7.81 6.34 0.56
N ILE A 241 8.94 6.63 -0.11
CA ILE A 241 9.23 6.08 -1.44
C ILE A 241 9.38 4.55 -1.38
N GLY A 242 10.12 4.02 -0.40
CA GLY A 242 10.26 2.59 -0.22
C GLY A 242 8.91 1.88 -0.03
N ILE A 243 8.04 2.44 0.82
CA ILE A 243 6.68 1.93 1.02
C ILE A 243 5.87 1.98 -0.28
N ALA A 244 5.93 3.09 -1.02
CA ALA A 244 5.21 3.24 -2.28
C ALA A 244 5.65 2.17 -3.31
N ILE A 245 6.95 1.88 -3.41
CA ILE A 245 7.48 0.82 -4.29
C ILE A 245 6.97 -0.55 -3.88
N ILE A 246 6.94 -0.86 -2.58
CA ILE A 246 6.43 -2.13 -2.06
C ILE A 246 4.95 -2.29 -2.40
N VAL A 247 4.14 -1.28 -2.11
CA VAL A 247 2.69 -1.28 -2.39
C VAL A 247 2.43 -1.44 -3.89
N PHE A 248 3.16 -0.70 -4.73
CA PHE A 248 3.04 -0.79 -6.18
C PHE A 248 3.43 -2.18 -6.71
N SER A 249 4.50 -2.78 -6.16
CA SER A 249 4.96 -4.11 -6.54
C SER A 249 3.95 -5.19 -6.17
N ILE A 250 3.37 -5.13 -4.97
CA ILE A 250 2.32 -6.05 -4.52
C ILE A 250 1.06 -5.89 -5.39
N GLY A 251 0.61 -4.65 -5.61
CA GLY A 251 -0.55 -4.36 -6.46
C GLY A 251 -0.36 -4.87 -7.89
N SER A 252 0.81 -4.64 -8.47
CA SER A 252 1.17 -5.13 -9.81
C SER A 252 1.17 -6.66 -9.87
N TYR A 253 1.76 -7.34 -8.88
CA TYR A 253 1.76 -8.79 -8.80
C TYR A 253 0.34 -9.37 -8.74
N VAL A 254 -0.52 -8.82 -7.89
CA VAL A 254 -1.92 -9.26 -7.76
C VAL A 254 -2.69 -9.01 -9.05
N TYR A 255 -2.51 -7.84 -9.67
CA TYR A 255 -3.15 -7.50 -10.95
C TYR A 255 -2.74 -8.47 -12.07
N ILE A 256 -1.44 -8.72 -12.23
CA ILE A 256 -0.91 -9.66 -13.22
C ILE A 256 -1.46 -11.06 -12.98
N LYS A 257 -1.44 -11.55 -11.73
CA LYS A 257 -1.98 -12.87 -11.39
C LYS A 257 -3.46 -13.00 -11.75
N LYS A 258 -4.27 -11.98 -11.41
CA LYS A 258 -5.71 -11.95 -11.72
C LYS A 258 -5.97 -11.86 -13.23
N ALA A 259 -5.15 -11.12 -13.97
CA ALA A 259 -5.23 -11.05 -15.43
C ALA A 259 -4.91 -12.39 -16.09
N ILE A 260 -3.89 -13.10 -15.60
CA ILE A 260 -3.54 -14.45 -16.08
C ILE A 260 -4.69 -15.42 -15.79
N GLU A 261 -5.27 -15.41 -14.59
CA GLU A 261 -6.39 -16.29 -14.23
C GLU A 261 -7.65 -16.04 -15.07
N LYS A 262 -7.98 -14.78 -15.37
CA LYS A 262 -9.12 -14.44 -16.26
C LYS A 262 -8.94 -14.96 -17.69
N ARG A 263 -7.71 -15.08 -18.17
CA ARG A 263 -7.38 -15.57 -19.51
C ARG A 263 -7.39 -17.10 -19.62
N LYS A 264 -7.38 -17.81 -18.49
CA LYS A 264 -7.45 -19.28 -18.48
C LYS A 264 -8.81 -19.73 -18.99
N LYS A 265 -8.81 -20.51 -20.08
CA LYS A 265 -9.97 -21.17 -20.66
C LYS A 265 -10.42 -22.34 -19.79
N TYR A 266 -9.48 -23.03 -19.13
CA TYR A 266 -9.75 -24.20 -18.29
C TYR A 266 -9.68 -23.85 -16.81
N LYS A 267 -10.80 -24.00 -16.09
CA LYS A 267 -10.92 -23.70 -14.65
C LYS A 267 -10.78 -24.92 -13.73
N MET A 268 -10.70 -26.12 -14.30
CA MET A 268 -10.64 -27.36 -13.54
C MET A 268 -9.29 -27.52 -12.83
N THR A 269 -9.32 -27.90 -11.57
CA THR A 269 -8.11 -28.28 -10.81
C THR A 269 -7.70 -29.68 -11.22
N LEU A 270 -6.62 -29.78 -12.00
CA LEU A 270 -5.97 -31.05 -12.33
C LEU A 270 -5.06 -31.46 -11.18
N ASP A 271 -5.27 -32.67 -10.64
CA ASP A 271 -4.29 -33.30 -9.78
C ASP A 271 -3.15 -33.85 -10.65
N LEU A 272 -2.01 -33.15 -10.60
CA LEU A 272 -0.84 -33.50 -11.41
C LEU A 272 -0.14 -34.76 -10.90
N LYS A 273 -0.41 -35.21 -9.67
CA LYS A 273 0.26 -36.37 -9.08
C LYS A 273 -0.29 -37.70 -9.58
N THR A 274 -1.54 -37.72 -10.02
CA THR A 274 -2.22 -38.93 -10.53
C THR A 274 -1.95 -39.19 -12.01
N LEU A 275 -1.33 -38.24 -12.71
CA LEU A 275 -0.99 -38.38 -14.13
C LEU A 275 0.12 -39.41 -14.34
N PRO A 276 0.03 -40.25 -15.39
CA PRO A 276 1.10 -41.17 -15.74
C PRO A 276 2.41 -40.44 -16.00
N LYS A 277 3.50 -40.99 -15.46
CA LYS A 277 4.86 -40.48 -15.64
C LYS A 277 5.51 -41.15 -16.84
N LYS A 278 6.54 -40.51 -17.40
CA LYS A 278 7.36 -41.09 -18.46
C LYS A 278 7.98 -42.42 -17.98
N GLY A 279 7.75 -43.49 -18.72
CA GLY A 279 8.35 -44.81 -18.50
C GLY A 279 8.64 -45.53 -19.82
N GLU A 280 9.11 -46.77 -19.73
CA GLU A 280 9.40 -47.58 -20.92
C GLU A 280 8.12 -47.93 -21.69
N ARG A 281 7.08 -48.35 -20.96
CA ARG A 281 5.76 -48.75 -21.47
C ARG A 281 4.72 -47.63 -21.41
N THR A 282 5.13 -46.41 -21.76
CA THR A 282 4.23 -45.25 -21.81
C THR A 282 4.30 -44.54 -23.16
N LEU A 283 3.16 -44.05 -23.63
CA LEU A 283 2.98 -43.29 -24.88
C LEU A 283 2.94 -41.80 -24.57
N TYR A 284 3.66 -40.97 -25.32
CA TYR A 284 3.58 -39.52 -25.19
C TYR A 284 2.36 -38.97 -25.93
N LEU A 285 1.41 -38.35 -25.21
CA LEU A 285 0.19 -37.81 -25.82
C LEU A 285 0.26 -36.32 -26.17
N GLY A 286 1.30 -35.61 -25.72
CA GLY A 286 1.45 -34.17 -25.91
C GLY A 286 1.55 -33.40 -24.59
N LYS A 287 1.03 -32.17 -24.56
CA LYS A 287 1.11 -31.27 -23.40
C LYS A 287 -0.26 -30.99 -22.79
N ILE A 288 -0.29 -30.82 -21.48
CA ILE A 288 -1.48 -30.38 -20.75
C ILE A 288 -1.82 -28.95 -21.16
N ALA A 289 -3.08 -28.69 -21.49
CA ALA A 289 -3.52 -27.35 -21.90
C ALA A 289 -3.14 -26.29 -20.86
N GLU A 290 -2.65 -25.14 -21.34
CA GLU A 290 -2.20 -24.00 -20.51
C GLU A 290 -1.04 -24.30 -19.55
N LYS A 291 -0.39 -25.46 -19.69
CA LYS A 291 0.79 -25.84 -18.92
C LYS A 291 1.89 -26.30 -19.87
N ASN A 292 3.14 -25.97 -19.57
CA ASN A 292 4.28 -26.51 -20.32
C ASN A 292 4.71 -27.86 -19.75
N MET A 293 3.75 -28.78 -19.56
CA MET A 293 3.96 -30.10 -18.96
C MET A 293 3.53 -31.19 -19.94
N ASN A 294 4.41 -32.17 -20.14
CA ASN A 294 4.13 -33.34 -20.95
C ASN A 294 3.15 -34.28 -20.25
N THR A 295 2.34 -35.01 -21.01
CA THR A 295 1.40 -36.00 -20.51
C THR A 295 1.57 -37.33 -21.25
N TYR A 296 1.36 -38.42 -20.54
CA TYR A 296 1.64 -39.78 -21.00
C TYR A 296 0.44 -40.69 -20.76
N LEU A 297 0.37 -41.79 -21.50
CA LEU A 297 -0.58 -42.88 -21.32
C LEU A 297 0.18 -44.19 -21.12
N GLU A 298 -0.17 -44.95 -20.09
CA GLU A 298 0.34 -46.32 -19.90
C GLU A 298 -0.19 -47.20 -21.04
N ILE A 299 0.72 -47.79 -21.84
CA ILE A 299 0.36 -48.50 -23.07
C ILE A 299 -0.52 -49.72 -22.79
N ASP A 300 -0.27 -50.40 -21.66
CA ASP A 300 -1.00 -51.60 -21.27
C ASP A 300 -2.43 -51.31 -20.83
N ARG A 301 -2.80 -50.04 -20.56
CA ARG A 301 -4.21 -49.68 -20.37
C ARG A 301 -5.02 -49.78 -21.66
N LEU A 302 -4.38 -49.86 -22.82
CA LEU A 302 -5.09 -50.09 -24.08
C LEU A 302 -5.59 -51.54 -24.22
N THR A 303 -5.21 -52.46 -23.32
CA THR A 303 -5.80 -53.81 -23.29
C THR A 303 -7.26 -53.80 -22.84
N THR A 304 -7.70 -52.76 -22.11
CA THR A 304 -9.11 -52.53 -21.74
C THR A 304 -9.88 -51.71 -22.79
N HIS A 305 -9.36 -51.67 -24.02
CA HIS A 305 -9.90 -50.91 -25.16
C HIS A 305 -9.85 -49.39 -24.98
N ALA A 306 -10.00 -48.66 -26.09
CA ALA A 306 -10.03 -47.21 -26.11
C ALA A 306 -10.98 -46.68 -27.19
N VAL A 307 -11.63 -45.56 -26.91
CA VAL A 307 -12.50 -44.86 -27.86
C VAL A 307 -12.00 -43.43 -28.04
N VAL A 308 -11.77 -43.03 -29.29
CA VAL A 308 -11.43 -41.65 -29.65
C VAL A 308 -12.66 -40.96 -30.21
N ALA A 309 -13.30 -40.14 -29.39
CA ALA A 309 -14.52 -39.42 -29.73
C ALA A 309 -14.31 -37.90 -29.79
N GLY A 310 -15.13 -37.21 -30.59
CA GLY A 310 -15.07 -35.75 -30.75
C GLY A 310 -15.81 -35.27 -31.99
N ALA A 311 -16.08 -33.97 -32.06
CA ALA A 311 -16.72 -33.35 -33.23
C ALA A 311 -15.83 -33.44 -34.50
N THR A 312 -16.42 -33.24 -35.68
CA THR A 312 -15.67 -33.11 -36.94
C THR A 312 -14.69 -31.94 -36.85
N GLY A 313 -13.45 -32.14 -37.29
CA GLY A 313 -12.38 -31.15 -37.14
C GLY A 313 -11.80 -31.02 -35.72
N GLY A 314 -12.31 -31.77 -34.74
CA GLY A 314 -11.82 -31.74 -33.35
C GLY A 314 -10.50 -32.48 -33.09
N GLY A 315 -9.87 -33.05 -34.13
CA GLY A 315 -8.58 -33.73 -34.03
C GLY A 315 -8.61 -35.22 -33.71
N LYS A 316 -9.77 -35.90 -33.85
CA LYS A 316 -9.92 -37.36 -33.59
C LYS A 316 -8.83 -38.21 -34.26
N SER A 317 -8.72 -38.13 -35.59
CA SER A 317 -7.79 -38.95 -36.35
C SER A 317 -6.33 -38.64 -36.01
N ILE A 318 -5.98 -37.36 -35.78
CA ILE A 318 -4.64 -36.96 -35.36
C ILE A 318 -4.30 -37.53 -33.98
N SER A 319 -5.22 -37.44 -33.01
CA SER A 319 -5.01 -38.00 -31.67
C SER A 319 -4.83 -39.53 -31.72
N ALA A 320 -5.63 -40.22 -32.53
CA ALA A 320 -5.50 -41.67 -32.73
C ALA A 320 -4.16 -42.01 -33.40
N GLN A 321 -3.76 -41.25 -34.43
CA GLN A 321 -2.47 -41.41 -35.10
C GLN A 321 -1.29 -41.19 -34.15
N VAL A 322 -1.36 -40.23 -33.22
CA VAL A 322 -0.31 -40.03 -32.19
C VAL A 322 -0.20 -41.25 -31.29
N ILE A 323 -1.33 -41.82 -30.83
CA ILE A 323 -1.32 -43.05 -30.00
C ILE A 323 -0.69 -44.20 -30.78
N VAL A 324 -1.10 -44.41 -32.03
CA VAL A 324 -0.56 -45.46 -32.90
C VAL A 324 0.92 -45.24 -33.20
N GLU A 325 1.31 -44.00 -33.49
CA GLU A 325 2.69 -43.61 -33.74
C GLU A 325 3.57 -44.02 -32.56
N GLU A 326 3.20 -43.60 -31.35
CA GLU A 326 3.92 -43.92 -30.12
C GLU A 326 3.92 -45.42 -29.83
N ALA A 327 2.82 -46.14 -30.10
CA ALA A 327 2.77 -47.59 -29.95
C ALA A 327 3.75 -48.30 -30.91
N LEU A 328 3.82 -47.86 -32.17
CA LEU A 328 4.79 -48.38 -33.15
C LEU A 328 6.24 -48.10 -32.73
N LYS A 329 6.54 -46.97 -32.07
CA LYS A 329 7.88 -46.71 -31.50
C LYS A 329 8.25 -47.67 -30.36
N LYS A 330 7.28 -48.42 -29.83
CA LYS A 330 7.41 -49.38 -28.73
C LYS A 330 7.22 -50.82 -29.21
N ASP A 331 7.47 -51.05 -30.51
CA ASP A 331 7.39 -52.36 -31.17
C ASP A 331 6.01 -53.03 -31.08
N ILE A 332 4.93 -52.25 -30.92
CA ILE A 332 3.56 -52.77 -31.01
C ILE A 332 3.18 -52.91 -32.47
N ALA A 333 2.66 -54.07 -32.84
CA ALA A 333 2.10 -54.32 -34.17
C ALA A 333 0.70 -53.69 -34.29
N VAL A 334 0.39 -53.04 -35.41
CA VAL A 334 -0.87 -52.31 -35.58
C VAL A 334 -1.57 -52.71 -36.88
N ILE A 335 -2.88 -52.98 -36.82
CA ILE A 335 -3.74 -53.03 -38.00
C ILE A 335 -4.76 -51.90 -37.95
N VAL A 336 -4.88 -51.16 -39.04
CA VAL A 336 -5.87 -50.11 -39.20
C VAL A 336 -6.89 -50.47 -40.28
N PHE A 337 -8.16 -50.39 -39.94
CA PHE A 337 -9.29 -50.45 -40.86
C PHE A 337 -9.67 -49.02 -41.26
N ASP A 338 -9.25 -48.62 -42.45
CA ASP A 338 -9.26 -47.22 -42.88
C ASP A 338 -10.20 -47.00 -44.09
N PRO A 339 -11.43 -46.49 -43.87
CA PRO A 339 -12.34 -46.15 -44.96
C PRO A 339 -11.97 -44.85 -45.70
N THR A 340 -11.03 -44.06 -45.17
CA THR A 340 -10.67 -42.75 -45.72
C THR A 340 -9.35 -42.75 -46.48
N ALA A 341 -8.56 -43.82 -46.36
CA ALA A 341 -7.19 -43.96 -46.85
C ALA A 341 -6.20 -42.93 -46.25
N GLN A 342 -6.56 -42.22 -45.18
CA GLN A 342 -5.72 -41.21 -44.52
C GLN A 342 -4.53 -41.80 -43.78
N TRP A 343 -4.61 -43.06 -43.34
CA TRP A 343 -3.55 -43.69 -42.54
C TRP A 343 -2.36 -44.13 -43.38
N SER A 344 -2.53 -44.24 -44.71
CA SER A 344 -1.44 -44.53 -45.67
C SER A 344 -0.26 -43.56 -45.56
N GLY A 345 -0.50 -42.33 -45.08
CA GLY A 345 0.52 -41.34 -44.80
C GLY A 345 1.56 -41.78 -43.77
N MET A 346 1.24 -42.69 -42.84
CA MET A 346 2.18 -43.18 -41.82
C MET A 346 3.35 -43.98 -42.39
N LEU A 347 3.24 -44.45 -43.63
CA LEU A 347 4.32 -45.16 -44.34
C LEU A 347 5.38 -44.20 -44.91
N ARG A 348 5.21 -42.89 -44.74
CA ARG A 348 6.14 -41.86 -45.20
C ARG A 348 6.39 -40.84 -44.09
N LYS A 349 7.58 -40.24 -44.08
CA LYS A 349 7.86 -39.12 -43.18
C LYS A 349 6.96 -37.94 -43.53
N CYS A 350 6.52 -37.20 -42.51
CA CYS A 350 5.70 -36.00 -42.72
C CYS A 350 6.53 -34.89 -43.37
N GLU A 351 6.08 -34.37 -44.51
CA GLU A 351 6.69 -33.23 -45.22
C GLU A 351 5.74 -32.02 -45.31
N ASP A 352 4.52 -32.14 -44.77
CA ASP A 352 3.53 -31.06 -44.82
C ASP A 352 3.96 -29.88 -43.94
N LYS A 353 4.22 -28.73 -44.59
CA LYS A 353 4.73 -27.53 -43.91
C LYS A 353 3.78 -27.04 -42.81
N LYS A 354 2.47 -27.19 -43.00
CA LYS A 354 1.46 -26.75 -42.03
C LYS A 354 1.52 -27.62 -40.78
N MET A 355 1.59 -28.94 -40.93
CA MET A 355 1.77 -29.88 -39.81
C MET A 355 3.09 -29.67 -39.09
N LEU A 356 4.19 -29.53 -39.83
CA LEU A 356 5.52 -29.28 -39.26
C LEU A 356 5.58 -27.95 -38.47
N SER A 357 4.77 -26.95 -38.83
CA SER A 357 4.69 -25.70 -38.06
C SER A 357 4.18 -25.88 -36.62
N PHE A 358 3.50 -27.00 -36.31
CA PHE A 358 3.02 -27.31 -34.97
C PHE A 358 4.07 -28.04 -34.11
N TYR A 359 5.09 -28.65 -34.70
CA TYR A 359 6.10 -29.45 -34.00
C TYR A 359 6.79 -28.69 -32.83
N PRO A 360 7.22 -27.42 -32.99
CA PRO A 360 7.85 -26.68 -31.91
C PRO A 360 6.98 -26.54 -30.66
N LYS A 361 5.65 -26.51 -30.80
CA LYS A 361 4.73 -26.45 -29.65
C LYS A 361 4.85 -27.67 -28.74
N PHE A 362 5.22 -28.81 -29.31
CA PHE A 362 5.41 -30.09 -28.61
C PHE A 362 6.88 -30.43 -28.36
N GLY A 363 7.81 -29.52 -28.66
CA GLY A 363 9.26 -29.73 -28.50
C GLY A 363 9.87 -30.64 -29.58
N LEU A 364 9.17 -30.84 -30.70
CA LEU A 364 9.63 -31.63 -31.83
C LEU A 364 10.33 -30.76 -32.87
N LYS A 365 11.24 -31.36 -33.63
CA LYS A 365 11.96 -30.78 -34.77
C LYS A 365 11.50 -31.45 -36.07
N PRO A 366 11.58 -30.77 -37.23
CA PRO A 366 11.25 -31.41 -38.52
C PRO A 366 12.03 -32.70 -38.79
N SER A 367 13.24 -32.83 -38.25
CA SER A 367 14.05 -34.05 -38.29
C SER A 367 13.46 -35.25 -37.54
N ASP A 368 12.54 -35.00 -36.61
CA ASP A 368 11.90 -36.05 -35.81
C ASP A 368 10.75 -36.73 -36.58
N ALA A 369 10.33 -36.15 -37.72
CA ALA A 369 9.35 -36.76 -38.60
C ALA A 369 9.90 -38.06 -39.18
N LYS A 370 9.14 -39.15 -39.06
CA LYS A 370 9.57 -40.47 -39.52
C LYS A 370 8.45 -41.26 -40.19
N ALA A 371 8.84 -42.25 -40.98
CA ALA A 371 7.95 -43.25 -41.55
C ALA A 371 7.94 -44.50 -40.65
N PHE A 372 6.90 -45.30 -40.76
CA PHE A 372 6.80 -46.61 -40.12
C PHE A 372 6.80 -47.73 -41.16
N PRO A 373 7.47 -48.86 -40.87
CA PRO A 373 7.45 -50.00 -41.76
C PRO A 373 6.04 -50.59 -41.80
N GLY A 374 5.58 -50.97 -42.98
CA GLY A 374 4.20 -51.38 -43.15
C GLY A 374 3.77 -51.51 -44.59
N ASN A 375 2.50 -51.85 -44.79
CA ASN A 375 1.93 -51.98 -46.12
C ASN A 375 0.46 -51.52 -46.14
N VAL A 376 -0.01 -51.12 -47.32
CA VAL A 376 -1.43 -50.85 -47.57
C VAL A 376 -2.00 -52.00 -48.40
N LYS A 377 -3.06 -52.63 -47.89
CA LYS A 377 -3.84 -53.61 -48.63
C LYS A 377 -5.21 -53.03 -48.91
N MET A 378 -5.52 -52.85 -50.18
CA MET A 378 -6.85 -52.40 -50.62
C MET A 378 -7.82 -53.57 -50.62
N ILE A 379 -8.94 -53.41 -49.92
CA ILE A 379 -10.00 -54.42 -49.86
C ILE A 379 -11.03 -54.09 -50.95
N LYS A 380 -11.28 -55.06 -51.82
CA LYS A 380 -12.25 -54.94 -52.92
C LYS A 380 -13.46 -55.85 -52.74
N ASP A 381 -13.28 -56.95 -52.01
CA ASP A 381 -14.32 -57.94 -51.75
C ASP A 381 -14.65 -57.95 -50.25
N PRO A 382 -15.90 -57.68 -49.84
CA PRO A 382 -16.31 -57.71 -48.44
C PRO A 382 -16.21 -59.09 -47.80
N ARG A 383 -16.15 -60.18 -48.59
CA ARG A 383 -16.00 -61.56 -48.10
C ARG A 383 -14.54 -62.01 -48.01
N GLN A 384 -13.60 -61.11 -48.31
CA GLN A 384 -12.19 -61.44 -48.28
C GLN A 384 -11.73 -61.80 -46.85
N ALA A 385 -11.38 -63.06 -46.63
CA ALA A 385 -10.81 -63.50 -45.38
C ALA A 385 -9.44 -62.85 -45.12
N ILE A 386 -9.25 -62.36 -43.90
CA ILE A 386 -7.99 -61.79 -43.43
C ILE A 386 -7.46 -62.63 -42.28
N ASP A 387 -6.26 -63.17 -42.48
CA ASP A 387 -5.47 -63.77 -41.42
C ASP A 387 -4.66 -62.68 -40.72
N ILE A 388 -5.09 -62.35 -39.50
CA ILE A 388 -4.52 -61.30 -38.68
C ILE A 388 -3.09 -61.64 -38.25
N LYS A 389 -2.80 -62.94 -38.02
CA LYS A 389 -1.49 -63.40 -37.51
C LYS A 389 -0.35 -63.01 -38.44
N LYS A 390 -0.61 -62.93 -39.75
CA LYS A 390 0.36 -62.50 -40.77
C LYS A 390 0.82 -61.04 -40.63
N TYR A 391 0.06 -60.21 -39.90
CA TYR A 391 0.33 -58.78 -39.77
C TYR A 391 0.72 -58.38 -38.34
N MET A 392 1.03 -59.36 -37.46
CA MET A 392 1.45 -59.12 -36.07
C MET A 392 2.96 -58.85 -35.92
N ASN A 393 3.61 -58.29 -36.95
CA ASN A 393 5.04 -57.99 -36.91
C ASN A 393 5.32 -56.80 -35.97
N PRO A 394 6.20 -56.94 -34.96
CA PRO A 394 6.51 -55.86 -34.02
C PRO A 394 6.91 -54.56 -34.73
N GLY A 395 6.33 -53.43 -34.30
CA GLY A 395 6.61 -52.09 -34.84
C GLY A 395 6.12 -51.85 -36.28
N HIS A 396 5.39 -52.79 -36.88
CA HIS A 396 4.83 -52.65 -38.22
C HIS A 396 3.37 -52.21 -38.19
N ILE A 397 2.97 -51.44 -39.19
CA ILE A 397 1.59 -51.04 -39.43
C ILE A 397 1.04 -51.68 -40.71
N GLN A 398 -0.05 -52.42 -40.60
CA GLN A 398 -0.83 -52.89 -41.76
C GLN A 398 -2.08 -52.05 -41.90
N ILE A 399 -2.24 -51.40 -43.05
CA ILE A 399 -3.39 -50.55 -43.34
C ILE A 399 -4.30 -51.31 -44.30
N LEU A 400 -5.53 -51.55 -43.88
CA LEU A 400 -6.58 -52.15 -44.68
C LEU A 400 -7.47 -51.02 -45.20
N ALA A 401 -7.25 -50.63 -46.45
CA ALA A 401 -7.98 -49.54 -47.07
C ALA A 401 -9.35 -50.02 -47.53
N LEU A 402 -10.41 -49.46 -46.94
CA LEU A 402 -11.81 -49.83 -47.16
C LEU A 402 -12.56 -48.82 -48.04
N ASN A 403 -11.86 -47.79 -48.55
CA ASN A 403 -12.42 -46.70 -49.35
C ASN A 403 -13.02 -47.12 -50.71
N LYS A 404 -12.95 -48.41 -51.06
CA LYS A 404 -13.58 -49.01 -52.25
C LYS A 404 -14.83 -49.84 -51.93
N LEU A 405 -15.16 -50.02 -50.66
CA LEU A 405 -16.37 -50.69 -50.21
C LEU A 405 -17.44 -49.67 -49.89
N ASP A 406 -18.68 -49.97 -50.25
CA ASP A 406 -19.84 -49.22 -49.77
C ASP A 406 -20.08 -49.49 -48.28
N PRO A 407 -20.82 -48.63 -47.55
CA PRO A 407 -21.05 -48.79 -46.11
C PRO A 407 -21.59 -50.16 -45.69
N SER A 408 -22.51 -50.76 -46.46
CA SER A 408 -23.04 -52.10 -46.20
C SER A 408 -21.98 -53.20 -46.35
N ASP A 409 -21.11 -53.08 -47.33
CA ASP A 409 -20.05 -54.07 -47.59
C ASP A 409 -18.90 -53.94 -46.60
N MET A 410 -18.57 -52.70 -46.21
CA MET A 410 -17.66 -52.43 -45.10
C MET A 410 -18.17 -53.03 -43.79
N ASP A 411 -19.46 -52.93 -43.51
CA ASP A 411 -20.10 -53.50 -42.32
C ASP A 411 -19.96 -55.03 -42.28
N LYS A 412 -20.28 -55.71 -43.39
CA LYS A 412 -20.07 -57.18 -43.53
C LYS A 412 -18.61 -57.57 -43.36
N PHE A 413 -17.71 -56.80 -43.97
CA PHE A 413 -16.28 -57.06 -43.89
C PHE A 413 -15.76 -56.94 -42.46
N VAL A 414 -16.08 -55.85 -41.75
CA VAL A 414 -15.70 -55.66 -40.35
C VAL A 414 -16.27 -56.77 -39.46
N SER A 415 -17.56 -57.14 -39.64
CA SER A 415 -18.17 -58.27 -38.92
C SER A 415 -17.37 -59.56 -39.14
N SER A 416 -17.05 -59.88 -40.40
CA SER A 416 -16.30 -61.10 -40.75
C SER A 416 -14.89 -61.15 -40.15
N VAL A 417 -14.21 -60.00 -40.08
CA VAL A 417 -12.86 -59.89 -39.51
C VAL A 417 -12.90 -60.17 -38.01
N ILE A 418 -13.85 -59.58 -37.28
CA ILE A 418 -13.96 -59.77 -35.84
C ILE A 418 -14.30 -61.21 -35.51
N VAL A 419 -15.25 -61.81 -36.23
CA VAL A 419 -15.58 -63.23 -36.10
C VAL A 419 -14.35 -64.11 -36.38
N SER A 420 -13.54 -63.76 -37.38
CA SER A 420 -12.28 -64.46 -37.68
C SER A 420 -11.28 -64.37 -36.54
N ILE A 421 -11.13 -63.20 -35.90
CA ILE A 421 -10.26 -63.03 -34.72
C ILE A 421 -10.69 -63.97 -33.60
N PHE A 422 -11.97 -63.95 -33.22
CA PHE A 422 -12.49 -64.82 -32.16
C PHE A 422 -12.28 -66.31 -32.45
N ARG A 423 -12.50 -66.73 -33.70
CA ARG A 423 -12.26 -68.11 -34.13
C ARG A 423 -10.78 -68.50 -34.13
N SER A 424 -9.87 -67.53 -34.28
CA SER A 424 -8.43 -67.79 -34.34
C SER A 424 -7.78 -67.99 -32.97
N SER A 425 -8.52 -67.72 -31.89
CA SER A 425 -8.13 -67.84 -30.48
C SER A 425 -6.69 -67.39 -30.23
N PRO A 426 -6.39 -66.07 -30.35
CA PRO A 426 -5.04 -65.56 -30.17
C PRO A 426 -4.50 -65.86 -28.76
N GLU A 427 -3.19 -66.09 -28.64
CA GLU A 427 -2.54 -66.35 -27.35
C GLU A 427 -2.63 -65.13 -26.44
N GLU A 428 -3.03 -65.35 -25.18
CA GLU A 428 -3.07 -64.30 -24.17
C GLU A 428 -1.66 -63.85 -23.77
N HIS A 429 -1.51 -62.55 -23.53
CA HIS A 429 -0.24 -61.97 -23.09
C HIS A 429 -0.51 -60.85 -22.07
N PRO A 430 0.28 -60.73 -20.98
CA PRO A 430 0.04 -59.77 -19.89
C PRO A 430 0.16 -58.28 -20.27
N GLY A 431 0.65 -57.96 -21.47
CA GLY A 431 0.81 -56.59 -21.93
C GLY A 431 0.48 -56.45 -23.41
N LEU A 432 0.24 -55.21 -23.85
CA LEU A 432 -0.10 -54.91 -25.23
C LEU A 432 1.05 -55.33 -26.17
N ARG A 433 0.73 -56.15 -27.17
CA ARG A 433 1.61 -56.52 -28.30
C ARG A 433 1.03 -56.15 -29.66
N PHE A 434 -0.29 -55.99 -29.72
CA PHE A 434 -1.04 -55.85 -30.95
C PHE A 434 -2.22 -54.90 -30.76
N LEU A 435 -2.41 -53.96 -31.69
CA LEU A 435 -3.47 -52.96 -31.64
C LEU A 435 -4.31 -52.99 -32.93
N LEU A 436 -5.62 -53.14 -32.76
CA LEU A 436 -6.60 -53.02 -33.82
C LEU A 436 -7.25 -51.64 -33.77
N VAL A 437 -7.25 -50.93 -34.90
CA VAL A 437 -7.80 -49.58 -35.01
C VAL A 437 -8.89 -49.57 -36.07
N PHE A 438 -10.12 -49.28 -35.66
CA PHE A 438 -11.24 -49.06 -36.57
C PHE A 438 -11.49 -47.56 -36.68
N ASP A 439 -11.25 -46.97 -37.84
CA ASP A 439 -11.53 -45.55 -38.07
C ASP A 439 -12.94 -45.34 -38.63
N GLU A 440 -13.53 -44.18 -38.32
CA GLU A 440 -14.87 -43.78 -38.79
C GLU A 440 -15.97 -44.85 -38.54
N VAL A 441 -15.90 -45.53 -37.39
CA VAL A 441 -16.82 -46.63 -36.98
C VAL A 441 -18.30 -46.28 -37.12
N HIS A 442 -18.67 -45.00 -37.03
CA HIS A 442 -20.04 -44.54 -37.21
C HIS A 442 -20.62 -44.87 -38.59
N ARG A 443 -19.78 -45.07 -39.62
CA ARG A 443 -20.21 -45.45 -40.98
C ARG A 443 -20.84 -46.85 -41.05
N LEU A 444 -20.59 -47.70 -40.05
CA LEU A 444 -21.18 -49.04 -39.96
C LEU A 444 -22.64 -49.00 -39.48
N LEU A 445 -23.11 -47.86 -38.95
CA LEU A 445 -24.45 -47.75 -38.39
C LEU A 445 -25.53 -47.67 -39.49
N PRO A 446 -26.78 -48.13 -39.21
CA PRO A 446 -27.88 -48.12 -40.19
C PRO A 446 -28.15 -46.77 -40.86
N LYS A 447 -28.02 -45.67 -40.11
CA LYS A 447 -28.21 -44.30 -40.61
C LYS A 447 -27.24 -43.94 -41.74
N PHE A 448 -26.11 -44.62 -41.86
CA PHE A 448 -25.09 -44.37 -42.88
C PHE A 448 -25.03 -45.45 -43.96
N GLY A 449 -26.02 -46.36 -44.01
CA GLY A 449 -26.14 -47.41 -45.02
C GLY A 449 -25.52 -48.76 -44.64
N GLY A 450 -25.02 -48.91 -43.41
CA GLY A 450 -24.66 -50.21 -42.85
C GLY A 450 -25.89 -50.99 -42.36
N SER A 451 -25.71 -52.25 -41.96
CA SER A 451 -26.72 -53.01 -41.22
C SER A 451 -26.58 -52.83 -39.69
N GLY A 452 -25.42 -52.37 -39.24
CA GLY A 452 -25.06 -52.26 -37.82
C GLY A 452 -24.44 -53.54 -37.25
N GLU A 453 -24.36 -54.62 -38.04
CA GLU A 453 -23.84 -55.92 -37.58
C GLU A 453 -22.35 -55.85 -37.20
N GLY A 454 -21.52 -55.20 -38.02
CA GLY A 454 -20.11 -54.99 -37.74
C GLY A 454 -19.89 -54.09 -36.53
N PHE A 455 -20.77 -53.11 -36.30
CA PHE A 455 -20.75 -52.32 -35.07
C PHE A 455 -21.03 -53.19 -33.83
N LEU A 456 -22.03 -54.08 -33.90
CA LEU A 456 -22.33 -55.04 -32.82
C LEU A 456 -21.16 -56.01 -32.59
N GLN A 457 -20.44 -56.43 -33.63
CA GLN A 457 -19.23 -57.23 -33.46
C GLN A 457 -18.10 -56.44 -32.80
N ILE A 458 -17.91 -55.15 -33.13
CA ILE A 458 -16.94 -54.29 -32.41
C ILE A 458 -17.32 -54.19 -30.95
N GLU A 459 -18.60 -53.98 -30.65
CA GLU A 459 -19.09 -53.94 -29.27
C GLU A 459 -18.80 -55.26 -28.54
N ARG A 460 -19.06 -56.39 -29.19
CA ARG A 460 -18.73 -57.73 -28.67
C ARG A 460 -17.23 -57.87 -28.38
N ALA A 461 -16.37 -57.43 -29.30
CA ALA A 461 -14.91 -57.43 -29.16
C ALA A 461 -14.37 -56.52 -28.06
N CYS A 462 -15.17 -55.58 -27.56
CA CYS A 462 -14.82 -54.75 -26.41
C CYS A 462 -15.36 -55.31 -25.08
N ARG A 463 -16.20 -56.36 -25.12
CA ARG A 463 -16.82 -56.99 -23.95
C ARG A 463 -16.18 -58.33 -23.59
N GLU A 464 -15.87 -59.12 -24.61
CA GLU A 464 -15.13 -60.38 -24.57
C GLU A 464 -13.64 -60.12 -24.77
#